data_AF-A0A7W5IE77-F1
#
_entry.id   AF-A0A7W5IE77-F1
#
_cell.length_a   1.000
_cell.length_b   1.000
_cell.length_c   1.000
_cell.angle_alpha   90.00
_cell.angle_beta   90.00
_cell.angle_gamma   90.00
#
_symmetry.space_group_name_H-M   'P 1'
#
loop_
_entity.id
_entity.type
_entity.pdbx_description
1 polymer ?
#
loop_
_entity_poly.entity_id
_entity_poly.type
_entity_poly.pdbx_seq_one_letter_code
_entity_poly.pdbx_strand_id
1 'polypeptide(L)'
;MKGSILLLGLGMLTACTSVTGINSRQDGHLSVTSRARWDIVSWNRVRTAGIKEAQAYCHKRKLEMHAVEIHSEGLRGVTAQTVEVVFDCI
;
A
#
# COMPACT_ATOMS: atom_id res chain seq x y z
N MET A 1 33.90 20.78 31.72
CA MET A 1 32.96 19.66 31.48
C MET A 1 32.08 20.05 30.30
N LYS A 2 32.26 19.45 29.12
CA LYS A 2 31.53 19.82 27.89
C LYS A 2 30.25 18.98 27.84
N GLY A 3 29.12 19.58 28.19
CA GLY A 3 27.80 18.95 28.12
C GLY A 3 27.38 18.75 26.67
N SER A 4 27.25 17.48 26.26
CA SER A 4 26.73 17.12 24.93
C SER A 4 25.21 17.01 25.03
N ILE A 5 24.49 17.98 24.45
CA ILE A 5 23.03 17.95 24.36
C ILE A 5 22.67 17.02 23.19
N LEU A 6 22.31 15.77 23.52
CA LEU A 6 21.77 14.82 22.55
C LEU A 6 20.28 15.15 22.32
N LEU A 7 20.00 15.84 21.21
CA LEU A 7 18.64 16.01 20.69
C LEU A 7 18.12 14.67 20.16
N LEU A 8 17.40 13.93 21.01
CA LEU A 8 16.56 12.80 20.58
C LEU A 8 15.36 13.34 19.79
N GLY A 9 15.53 13.48 18.47
CA GLY A 9 14.42 13.73 17.56
C GLY A 9 13.62 12.45 17.34
N LEU A 10 12.54 12.26 18.09
CA LEU A 10 11.56 11.20 17.82
C LEU A 10 10.69 11.62 16.63
N GLY A 11 11.22 11.45 15.42
CA GLY A 11 10.47 11.69 14.18
C GLY A 11 9.40 10.63 13.99
N MET A 12 8.12 10.98 14.18
CA MET A 12 7.02 10.14 13.72
C MET A 12 7.06 10.09 12.19
N LEU A 13 7.48 8.96 11.63
CA LEU A 13 7.39 8.69 10.20
C LEU A 13 5.91 8.60 9.82
N THR A 14 5.32 9.71 9.38
CA THR A 14 3.96 9.68 8.84
C THR A 14 3.95 8.78 7.61
N ALA A 15 3.09 7.74 7.62
CA ALA A 15 2.99 6.84 6.48
C ALA A 15 2.40 7.59 5.29
N CYS A 16 3.18 7.72 4.21
CA CYS A 16 2.75 8.46 3.02
C CYS A 16 1.65 7.72 2.23
N THR A 17 1.45 6.43 2.49
CA THR A 17 0.47 5.57 1.83
C THR A 17 -0.41 4.87 2.86
N SER A 18 -1.71 4.79 2.59
CA SER A 18 -2.66 3.98 3.36
C SER A 18 -2.99 2.73 2.54
N VAL A 19 -3.14 1.58 3.20
CA VAL A 19 -3.58 0.33 2.56
C VAL A 19 -4.79 -0.20 3.32
N THR A 20 -5.82 -0.67 2.61
CA THR A 20 -7.01 -1.28 3.21
C THR A 20 -6.72 -2.72 3.65
N GLY A 21 -7.63 -3.33 4.41
CA GLY A 21 -7.64 -4.78 4.55
C GLY A 21 -7.91 -5.49 3.22
N ILE A 22 -7.63 -6.79 3.18
CA ILE A 22 -7.96 -7.66 2.05
C ILE A 22 -9.47 -7.94 2.07
N ASN A 23 -10.13 -7.76 0.93
CA ASN A 23 -11.53 -8.07 0.74
C ASN A 23 -11.71 -9.23 -0.24
N SER A 24 -12.77 -10.01 -0.07
CA SER A 24 -13.22 -10.98 -1.07
C SER A 24 -14.22 -10.31 -1.99
N ARG A 25 -13.95 -10.33 -3.29
CA ARG A 25 -14.81 -9.77 -4.33
C ARG A 25 -15.88 -10.80 -4.73
N GLN A 26 -16.98 -10.33 -5.31
CA GLN A 26 -18.14 -11.18 -5.66
C GLN A 26 -17.81 -12.24 -6.73
N ASP A 27 -16.77 -12.02 -7.52
CA ASP A 27 -16.26 -12.94 -8.55
C ASP A 27 -15.29 -13.99 -8.00
N GLY A 28 -15.05 -14.01 -6.69
CA GLY A 28 -14.19 -15.01 -6.04
C GLY A 28 -12.74 -14.59 -5.87
N HIS A 29 -12.32 -13.47 -6.49
CA HIS A 29 -10.97 -12.94 -6.34
C HIS A 29 -10.79 -12.15 -5.04
N LEU A 30 -9.56 -11.95 -4.62
CA LEU A 30 -9.22 -11.08 -3.50
C LEU A 30 -8.85 -9.70 -4.02
N SER A 31 -9.15 -8.65 -3.27
CA SER A 31 -8.68 -7.30 -3.58
C SER A 31 -8.12 -6.55 -2.39
N VAL A 32 -7.17 -5.68 -2.68
CA VAL A 32 -6.59 -4.73 -1.72
C VAL A 32 -6.46 -3.36 -2.37
N THR A 33 -6.88 -2.32 -1.66
CA THR A 33 -6.78 -0.95 -2.14
C THR A 33 -5.69 -0.21 -1.39
N SER A 34 -4.84 0.47 -2.14
CA SER A 34 -3.79 1.35 -1.62
C SER A 34 -4.07 2.79 -2.05
N ARG A 35 -3.77 3.76 -1.19
CA ARG A 35 -4.10 5.18 -1.39
C ARG A 35 -2.93 6.09 -1.04
N ALA A 36 -2.67 7.09 -1.87
CA ALA A 36 -1.77 8.18 -1.51
C ALA A 36 -2.40 9.09 -0.45
N ARG A 37 -1.68 9.39 0.63
CA ARG A 37 -2.11 10.42 1.60
C ARG A 37 -1.71 11.83 1.18
N TRP A 38 -0.72 11.97 0.31
CA TRP A 38 -0.14 13.25 -0.11
C TRP A 38 0.20 13.21 -1.61
N ASP A 39 0.07 14.35 -2.30
CA ASP A 39 0.34 14.46 -3.75
C ASP A 39 1.82 14.29 -4.14
N ILE A 40 2.72 14.31 -3.15
CA ILE A 40 4.15 14.04 -3.32
C ILE A 40 4.45 12.55 -3.55
N VAL A 41 3.51 11.65 -3.21
CA VAL A 41 3.70 10.21 -3.35
C VAL A 41 3.55 9.81 -4.82
N SER A 42 4.53 9.07 -5.35
CA SER A 42 4.45 8.58 -6.72
C SER A 42 3.42 7.45 -6.85
N TRP A 43 2.75 7.39 -8.01
CA TRP A 43 1.84 6.28 -8.35
C TRP A 43 2.47 4.90 -8.18
N ASN A 44 3.74 4.77 -8.55
CA ASN A 44 4.47 3.52 -8.39
C ASN A 44 4.61 3.11 -6.92
N ARG A 45 4.78 4.08 -5.99
CA ARG A 45 4.82 3.82 -4.55
C ARG A 45 3.48 3.31 -4.04
N VAL A 46 2.37 3.91 -4.48
CA VAL A 46 1.01 3.47 -4.12
C VAL A 46 0.78 2.03 -4.62
N ARG A 47 1.01 1.79 -5.92
CA ARG A 47 0.90 0.46 -6.53
C ARG A 47 1.75 -0.59 -5.81
N THR A 48 3.01 -0.27 -5.53
CA THR A 48 3.93 -1.21 -4.85
C THR A 48 3.44 -1.53 -3.45
N ALA A 49 2.84 -0.58 -2.73
CA ALA A 49 2.28 -0.83 -1.41
C ALA A 49 1.12 -1.83 -1.46
N GLY A 50 0.20 -1.68 -2.42
CA GLY A 50 -0.88 -2.65 -2.63
C GLY A 50 -0.37 -4.05 -3.00
N ILE A 51 0.58 -4.15 -3.94
CA ILE A 51 1.18 -5.43 -4.35
C ILE A 51 1.88 -6.13 -3.17
N LYS A 52 2.65 -5.38 -2.37
CA LYS A 52 3.35 -5.93 -1.20
C LYS A 52 2.38 -6.49 -0.16
N GLU A 53 1.26 -5.81 0.07
CA GLU A 53 0.26 -6.29 1.02
C GLU A 53 -0.41 -7.58 0.51
N ALA A 54 -0.79 -7.63 -0.77
CA ALA A 54 -1.33 -8.83 -1.41
C ALA A 54 -0.35 -10.01 -1.35
N GLN A 55 0.92 -9.76 -1.67
CA GLN A 55 1.98 -10.78 -1.60
C GLN A 55 2.20 -11.26 -0.17
N ALA A 56 2.25 -10.36 0.81
CA ALA A 56 2.38 -10.73 2.22
C ALA A 56 1.21 -11.59 2.71
N TYR A 57 -0.01 -11.31 2.22
CA TYR A 57 -1.20 -12.08 2.54
C TYR A 57 -1.13 -13.52 2.00
N CYS A 58 -0.75 -13.72 0.73
CA CYS A 58 -0.58 -15.07 0.18
C CYS A 58 0.61 -15.80 0.81
N HIS A 59 1.73 -15.11 1.04
CA HIS A 59 2.91 -15.71 1.66
C HIS A 59 2.61 -16.20 3.10
N LYS A 60 1.79 -15.49 3.88
CA LYS A 60 1.36 -15.97 5.21
C LYS A 60 0.64 -17.33 5.14
N ARG A 61 0.08 -17.68 3.98
CA ARG A 61 -0.59 -18.95 3.70
C ARG A 61 0.29 -19.96 2.95
N LYS A 62 1.56 -19.62 2.71
CA LYS A 62 2.50 -20.43 1.93
C LYS A 62 2.03 -20.65 0.48
N LEU A 63 1.36 -19.64 -0.08
CA LEU A 63 0.90 -19.60 -1.46
C LEU A 63 1.61 -18.46 -2.21
N GLU A 64 1.72 -18.59 -3.52
CA GLU A 64 2.22 -17.56 -4.41
C GLU A 64 1.09 -16.57 -4.74
N MET A 65 1.45 -15.31 -4.95
CA MET A 65 0.48 -14.28 -5.35
C MET A 65 0.39 -14.23 -6.87
N HIS A 66 -0.81 -14.42 -7.41
CA HIS A 66 -1.12 -14.21 -8.81
C HIS A 66 -1.93 -12.94 -8.97
N ALA A 67 -1.34 -11.91 -9.58
CA ALA A 67 -2.06 -10.68 -9.89
C ALA A 67 -3.00 -10.92 -11.08
N VAL A 68 -4.31 -10.81 -10.82
CA VAL A 68 -5.35 -10.90 -11.84
C VAL A 68 -5.48 -9.57 -12.56
N GLU A 69 -5.54 -8.49 -11.78
CA GLU A 69 -5.75 -7.15 -12.32
C GLU A 69 -5.21 -6.06 -11.39
N ILE A 70 -4.78 -4.94 -11.95
CA ILE A 70 -4.33 -3.77 -11.18
C ILE A 70 -4.95 -2.51 -11.75
N HIS A 71 -5.96 -2.01 -11.07
CA HIS A 71 -6.66 -0.77 -11.40
C HIS A 71 -6.05 0.41 -10.68
N SER A 72 -5.82 1.50 -11.39
CA SER A 72 -5.41 2.78 -10.80
C SER A 72 -6.51 3.79 -11.03
N GLU A 73 -7.05 4.34 -9.95
CA GLU A 73 -8.15 5.29 -9.98
C GLU A 73 -7.73 6.63 -9.40
N GLY A 74 -8.08 7.69 -10.13
CA GLY A 74 -7.94 9.06 -9.68
C GLY A 74 -7.01 9.91 -10.54
N LEU A 75 -7.23 11.21 -10.47
CA LEU A 75 -6.49 12.24 -11.19
C LEU A 75 -5.55 12.96 -10.23
N ARG A 76 -4.26 12.95 -10.55
CA ARG A 76 -3.22 13.58 -9.71
C ARG A 76 -3.55 15.06 -9.49
N GLY A 77 -3.64 15.47 -8.22
CA GLY A 77 -3.97 16.85 -7.83
C GLY A 77 -5.45 17.24 -7.92
N VAL A 78 -6.35 16.30 -8.26
CA VAL A 78 -7.80 16.54 -8.36
C VAL A 78 -8.58 15.61 -7.44
N THR A 79 -8.30 14.31 -7.51
CA THR A 79 -8.99 13.30 -6.69
C THR A 79 -7.99 12.47 -5.89
N ALA A 80 -8.53 11.72 -4.93
CA ALA A 80 -7.79 10.66 -4.28
C ALA A 80 -7.12 9.73 -5.30
N GLN A 81 -5.83 9.48 -5.12
CA GLN A 81 -5.07 8.54 -5.94
C GLN A 81 -5.11 7.17 -5.26
N THR A 82 -5.82 6.22 -5.84
CA THR A 82 -5.99 4.85 -5.34
C THR A 82 -5.53 3.82 -6.35
N VAL A 83 -4.93 2.73 -5.87
CA VAL A 83 -4.63 1.55 -6.68
C VAL A 83 -5.29 0.34 -6.04
N GLU A 84 -6.22 -0.28 -6.75
CA GLU A 84 -6.78 -1.57 -6.40
C GLU A 84 -5.97 -2.67 -7.09
N VAL A 85 -5.52 -3.64 -6.29
CA VAL A 85 -4.88 -4.86 -6.77
C VAL A 85 -5.86 -6.00 -6.55
N VAL A 86 -6.27 -6.65 -7.63
CA VAL A 86 -7.08 -7.86 -7.63
C VAL A 86 -6.15 -9.04 -7.84
N PHE A 87 -6.22 -10.05 -6.99
CA PHE A 87 -5.26 -11.14 -6.97
C PHE A 87 -5.87 -12.43 -6.42
N ASP A 88 -5.20 -13.53 -6.73
CA ASP A 88 -5.44 -14.85 -6.16
C ASP A 88 -4.20 -15.33 -5.41
N CYS A 89 -4.40 -16.23 -4.46
CA CYS A 89 -3.32 -16.99 -3.84
C CYS A 89 -3.37 -18.41 -4.39
N ILE A 90 -2.32 -18.81 -5.11
CA ILE A 90 -2.22 -20.12 -5.78
C ILE A 90 -1.02 -20.92 -5.32
#